data_AF-A0A345C1T6-F1
#
_entry.id   AF-A0A345C1T6-F1
#
_cell.length_a   1.000
_cell.length_b   1.000
_cell.length_c   1.000
_cell.angle_alpha   90.00
_cell.angle_beta   90.00
_cell.angle_gamma   90.00
#
_symmetry.space_group_name_H-M   'P 1'
#
loop_
_entity.id
_entity.type
_entity.pdbx_description
1 polymer ?
#
loop_
_entity_poly.entity_id
_entity_poly.type
_entity_poly.pdbx_seq_one_letter_code
_entity_poly.pdbx_strand_id
1 'polypeptide(L)'
;MFKKNLPRIWNDQKIFAIALLTDANRSFHPTAYEYHFYGTTLTYAYNTYKVWNQDEERLLKSNNPFALVVLAGKYMLKSENNADDRYQFKRQLFDLILHNKNYSQEYTQSLLSFVDYLLTVPEEMNQKLQDEFNSTAEEEVNLMYKSSFPEPPTLKPLFDKLRKEREEGKVEEKRKIAEVMLKNGYSDEEIIKMTSITEDELEEIKNQI
;
A
#
# COMPACT_ATOMS: atom_id res chain seq x y z
N MET A 1 -38.68 53.11 6.17
CA MET A 1 -38.77 51.85 6.94
C MET A 1 -37.78 50.86 6.32
N PHE A 2 -36.77 50.43 7.10
CA PHE A 2 -35.56 49.76 6.62
C PHE A 2 -35.81 48.33 6.11
N LYS A 3 -35.62 48.09 4.81
CA LYS A 3 -35.32 46.75 4.29
C LYS A 3 -33.84 46.45 4.55
N LYS A 4 -33.52 45.90 5.72
CA LYS A 4 -32.21 45.29 5.97
C LYS A 4 -32.18 43.96 5.20
N ASN A 5 -31.35 43.89 4.16
CA ASN A 5 -30.93 42.62 3.57
C ASN A 5 -30.21 41.83 4.67
N LEU A 6 -30.90 40.87 5.27
CA LEU A 6 -30.27 39.88 6.14
C LEU A 6 -29.32 39.03 5.27
N PRO A 7 -28.06 38.81 5.69
CA PRO A 7 -27.17 37.94 4.95
C PRO A 7 -27.79 36.54 4.87
N ARG A 8 -27.87 35.97 3.67
CA ARG A 8 -28.20 34.55 3.48
C ARG A 8 -27.16 33.74 4.26
N ILE A 9 -27.61 33.07 5.33
CA ILE A 9 -26.76 32.29 6.26
C ILE A 9 -26.45 30.88 5.69
N TRP A 10 -26.98 30.56 4.50
CA TRP A 10 -26.89 29.23 3.90
C TRP A 10 -25.83 29.19 2.82
N ASN A 11 -24.88 28.27 2.95
CA ASN A 11 -23.91 27.95 1.92
C ASN A 11 -24.65 27.23 0.77
N ASP A 12 -24.69 27.80 -0.44
CA ASP A 12 -25.42 27.25 -1.61
C ASP A 12 -24.71 26.02 -2.24
N GLN A 13 -23.77 25.41 -1.51
CA GLN A 13 -23.08 24.21 -1.96
C GLN A 13 -23.94 22.97 -1.75
N LYS A 14 -24.17 22.23 -2.83
CA LYS A 14 -24.87 20.95 -2.78
C LYS A 14 -24.02 19.94 -2.02
N ILE A 15 -24.63 19.26 -1.05
CA ILE A 15 -23.99 18.18 -0.28
C ILE A 15 -24.46 16.82 -0.81
N PHE A 16 -23.55 15.85 -0.79
CA PHE A 16 -23.83 14.44 -1.07
C PHE A 16 -23.26 13.62 0.09
N ALA A 17 -24.05 12.68 0.60
CA ALA A 17 -23.64 11.82 1.69
C ALA A 17 -23.83 10.35 1.34
N ILE A 18 -22.85 9.55 1.73
CA ILE A 18 -22.86 8.10 1.61
C ILE A 18 -22.36 7.47 2.90
N ALA A 19 -23.12 6.53 3.45
CA ALA A 19 -22.73 5.70 4.58
C ALA A 19 -22.14 4.39 4.06
N LEU A 20 -20.87 4.14 4.36
CA LEU A 20 -20.23 2.85 4.12
C LEU A 20 -20.58 1.91 5.27
N LEU A 21 -21.37 0.88 5.00
CA LEU A 21 -21.83 -0.08 6.01
C LEU A 21 -20.92 -1.32 5.95
N THR A 22 -20.08 -1.46 6.97
CA THR A 22 -19.04 -2.50 7.07
C THR A 22 -19.36 -3.56 8.13
N ASP A 23 -20.57 -3.60 8.67
CA ASP A 23 -20.99 -4.61 9.64
C ASP A 23 -21.41 -5.93 8.97
N ALA A 24 -21.33 -7.03 9.73
CA ALA A 24 -21.70 -8.37 9.28
C ALA A 24 -23.22 -8.61 9.19
N ASN A 25 -24.06 -7.73 9.77
CA ASN A 25 -25.50 -7.92 9.76
C ASN A 25 -26.08 -7.55 8.39
N ARG A 26 -26.47 -8.55 7.60
CA ARG A 26 -27.02 -8.37 6.24
C ARG A 26 -28.27 -7.49 6.19
N SER A 27 -29.08 -7.52 7.23
CA SER A 27 -30.34 -6.77 7.31
C SER A 27 -30.13 -5.35 7.81
N PHE A 28 -28.97 -5.02 8.39
CA PHE A 28 -28.65 -3.66 8.80
C PHE A 28 -28.37 -2.79 7.58
N HIS A 29 -29.33 -1.92 7.26
CA HIS A 29 -29.29 -1.05 6.09
C HIS A 29 -30.02 0.28 6.34
N PRO A 30 -29.61 1.06 7.36
CA PRO A 30 -30.27 2.33 7.66
C PRO A 30 -30.03 3.33 6.53
N THR A 31 -31.09 3.97 6.04
CA THR A 31 -31.03 4.96 4.94
C THR A 31 -31.26 6.40 5.42
N ALA A 32 -31.55 6.57 6.70
CA ALA A 32 -31.72 7.86 7.33
C ALA A 32 -31.32 7.82 8.81
N TYR A 33 -30.89 8.97 9.31
CA TYR A 33 -30.76 9.25 10.73
C TYR A 33 -31.96 10.08 11.17
N GLU A 34 -32.66 9.62 12.20
CA GLU A 34 -33.83 10.27 12.77
C GLU A 34 -33.54 10.71 14.21
N TYR A 35 -33.82 11.98 14.50
CA TYR A 35 -33.64 12.58 15.81
C TYR A 35 -34.92 13.30 16.23
N HIS A 36 -35.34 13.07 17.47
CA HIS A 36 -36.51 13.68 18.08
C HIS A 36 -36.20 14.11 19.52
N PHE A 37 -36.38 15.40 19.81
CA PHE A 37 -36.18 15.94 21.16
C PHE A 37 -37.01 17.21 21.40
N TYR A 38 -37.86 17.21 22.43
CA TYR A 38 -38.73 18.35 22.82
C TYR A 38 -39.41 19.06 21.63
N GLY A 39 -40.07 18.30 20.75
CA GLY A 39 -40.77 18.84 19.58
C GLY A 39 -39.87 19.26 18.42
N THR A 40 -38.55 19.12 18.56
CA THR A 40 -37.58 19.28 17.47
C THR A 40 -37.38 17.95 16.76
N THR A 41 -37.47 17.94 15.44
CA THR A 41 -37.24 16.77 14.61
C THR A 41 -36.16 17.04 13.56
N LEU A 42 -35.31 16.05 13.31
CA LEU A 42 -34.33 16.06 12.22
C LEU A 42 -34.36 14.69 11.56
N THR A 43 -34.59 14.68 10.25
CA THR A 43 -34.44 13.51 9.40
C THR A 43 -33.34 13.80 8.39
N TYR A 44 -32.25 13.05 8.47
CA TYR A 44 -31.13 13.15 7.56
C TYR A 44 -31.06 11.88 6.70
N ALA A 45 -31.53 11.97 5.46
CA ALA A 45 -31.48 10.87 4.50
C ALA A 45 -30.15 10.86 3.75
N TYR A 46 -29.61 9.67 3.51
CA TYR A 46 -28.30 9.48 2.87
C TYR A 46 -28.27 8.22 2.02
N ASN A 47 -27.32 8.16 1.09
CA ASN A 47 -27.08 6.95 0.31
C ASN A 47 -26.29 5.93 1.16
N THR A 48 -26.43 4.66 0.85
CA THR A 48 -25.74 3.59 1.57
C THR A 48 -24.93 2.73 0.60
N TYR A 49 -23.79 2.26 1.08
CA TYR A 49 -22.99 1.25 0.38
C TYR A 49 -22.67 0.12 1.35
N LYS A 50 -23.38 -1.00 1.22
CA LYS A 50 -23.22 -2.17 2.09
C LYS A 50 -22.15 -3.10 1.54
N VAL A 51 -20.98 -3.15 2.18
CA VAL A 51 -19.83 -3.95 1.74
C VAL A 51 -20.17 -5.42 1.62
N TRP A 52 -20.88 -5.97 2.61
CA TRP A 52 -21.25 -7.39 2.61
C TRP A 52 -22.06 -7.83 1.38
N ASN A 53 -22.93 -6.93 0.87
CA ASN A 53 -23.86 -7.22 -0.22
C ASN A 53 -23.24 -7.06 -1.61
N GLN A 54 -21.99 -6.60 -1.70
CA GLN A 54 -21.35 -6.39 -3.00
C GLN A 54 -20.99 -7.69 -3.69
N ASP A 55 -21.15 -7.73 -5.01
CA ASP A 55 -20.84 -8.90 -5.82
C ASP A 55 -19.32 -9.06 -5.98
N GLU A 56 -18.80 -10.19 -5.55
CA GLU A 56 -17.36 -10.45 -5.51
C GLU A 56 -16.74 -10.55 -6.89
N GLU A 57 -17.40 -11.25 -7.83
CA GLU A 57 -16.89 -11.38 -9.19
C GLU A 57 -16.80 -10.04 -9.90
N ARG A 58 -17.81 -9.18 -9.70
CA ARG A 58 -17.82 -7.83 -10.24
C ARG A 58 -16.72 -6.97 -9.65
N LEU A 59 -16.43 -7.09 -8.36
CA LEU A 59 -15.33 -6.37 -7.72
C LEU A 59 -13.98 -6.84 -8.29
N LEU A 60 -13.78 -8.15 -8.47
CA LEU A 60 -12.57 -8.73 -9.04
C LEU A 60 -12.34 -8.31 -10.51
N LYS A 61 -13.42 -8.14 -11.29
CA LYS A 61 -13.36 -7.70 -12.70
C LYS A 61 -13.26 -6.18 -12.87
N SER A 62 -13.29 -5.41 -11.77
CA SER A 62 -13.33 -3.95 -11.82
C SER A 62 -11.93 -3.35 -11.94
N ASN A 63 -11.77 -2.41 -12.88
CA ASN A 63 -10.53 -1.62 -12.99
C ASN A 63 -10.45 -0.48 -11.95
N ASN A 64 -11.50 -0.26 -11.16
CA ASN A 64 -11.50 0.75 -10.10
C ASN A 64 -10.72 0.21 -8.89
N PRO A 65 -9.63 0.88 -8.42
CA PRO A 65 -8.84 0.43 -7.27
C PRO A 65 -9.65 0.33 -5.96
N PHE A 66 -10.72 1.13 -5.81
CA PHE A 66 -11.62 1.01 -4.66
C PHE A 66 -12.40 -0.31 -4.63
N ALA A 67 -12.48 -1.04 -5.75
CA ALA A 67 -13.08 -2.37 -5.75
C ALA A 67 -12.28 -3.35 -4.89
N LEU A 68 -10.94 -3.28 -4.90
CA LEU A 68 -10.09 -4.09 -4.04
C LEU A 68 -10.22 -3.68 -2.57
N VAL A 69 -10.39 -2.39 -2.28
CA VAL A 69 -10.68 -1.89 -0.92
C VAL A 69 -11.99 -2.48 -0.38
N VAL A 70 -13.05 -2.45 -1.19
CA VAL A 70 -14.34 -3.05 -0.84
C VAL A 70 -14.21 -4.58 -0.68
N LEU A 71 -13.45 -5.22 -1.56
CA LEU A 71 -13.22 -6.66 -1.51
C LEU A 71 -12.46 -7.06 -0.24
N ALA A 72 -11.44 -6.29 0.17
CA ALA A 72 -10.73 -6.48 1.42
C ALA A 72 -11.65 -6.35 2.63
N GLY A 73 -12.53 -5.34 2.65
CA GLY A 73 -13.58 -5.22 3.68
C GLY A 73 -14.52 -6.42 3.69
N LYS A 74 -14.91 -6.93 2.52
CA LYS A 74 -15.75 -8.12 2.41
C LYS A 74 -15.03 -9.38 2.93
N TYR A 75 -13.74 -9.52 2.64
CA TYR A 75 -12.91 -10.63 3.12
C TYR A 75 -12.62 -10.57 4.62
N MET A 76 -12.43 -9.37 5.18
CA MET A 76 -12.36 -9.17 6.63
C MET A 76 -13.63 -9.69 7.29
N LEU A 77 -14.80 -9.33 6.76
CA LEU A 77 -16.07 -9.80 7.30
C LEU A 77 -16.27 -11.31 7.08
N LYS A 78 -15.88 -11.85 5.91
CA LYS A 78 -16.03 -13.29 5.63
C LYS A 78 -15.14 -14.17 6.50
N SER A 79 -13.94 -13.70 6.80
CA SER A 79 -12.96 -14.46 7.58
C SER A 79 -13.18 -14.36 9.08
N GLU A 80 -13.99 -13.42 9.59
CA GLU A 80 -14.28 -13.20 11.03
C GLU A 80 -13.13 -13.61 11.96
N ASN A 81 -13.23 -14.76 12.66
CA ASN A 81 -12.21 -15.27 13.59
C ASN A 81 -11.35 -16.41 13.02
N ASN A 82 -11.46 -16.70 11.72
CA ASN A 82 -10.67 -17.70 11.02
C ASN A 82 -9.42 -17.05 10.39
N ALA A 83 -8.27 -17.28 11.05
CA ALA A 83 -6.98 -16.77 10.58
C ALA A 83 -6.54 -17.40 9.25
N ASP A 84 -6.84 -18.68 9.01
CA ASP A 84 -6.49 -19.37 7.77
C ASP A 84 -7.24 -18.78 6.56
N ASP A 85 -8.55 -18.56 6.68
CA ASP A 85 -9.33 -17.91 5.62
C ASP A 85 -8.81 -16.48 5.38
N ARG A 86 -8.53 -15.74 6.45
CA ARG A 86 -8.00 -14.38 6.37
C ARG A 86 -6.64 -14.35 5.67
N TYR A 87 -5.78 -15.33 5.93
CA TYR A 87 -4.50 -15.51 5.25
C TYR A 87 -4.69 -15.74 3.76
N GLN A 88 -5.59 -16.65 3.36
CA GLN A 88 -5.84 -16.93 1.94
C GLN A 88 -6.36 -15.69 1.20
N PHE A 89 -7.26 -14.94 1.83
CA PHE A 89 -7.75 -13.68 1.27
C PHE A 89 -6.67 -12.60 1.17
N LYS A 90 -5.84 -12.44 2.21
CA LYS A 90 -4.71 -11.50 2.19
C LYS A 90 -3.74 -11.84 1.07
N ARG A 91 -3.37 -13.12 0.95
CA ARG A 91 -2.51 -13.65 -0.13
C ARG A 91 -3.08 -13.32 -1.51
N GLN A 92 -4.36 -13.63 -1.72
CA GLN A 92 -5.05 -13.39 -3.00
C GLN A 92 -5.05 -11.90 -3.34
N LEU A 93 -5.32 -11.02 -2.37
CA LEU A 93 -5.33 -9.58 -2.61
C LEU A 93 -3.92 -9.03 -2.90
N PHE A 94 -2.90 -9.49 -2.18
CA PHE A 94 -1.52 -9.10 -2.45
C PHE A 94 -1.12 -9.50 -3.88
N ASP A 95 -1.42 -10.73 -4.27
CA ASP A 95 -1.17 -11.24 -5.62
C ASP A 95 -1.86 -10.39 -6.70
N LEU A 96 -3.14 -10.07 -6.52
CA LEU A 96 -3.90 -9.22 -7.44
C LEU A 96 -3.37 -7.79 -7.54
N ILE A 97 -2.90 -7.22 -6.43
CA ILE A 97 -2.40 -5.84 -6.38
C ILE A 97 -1.04 -5.76 -7.07
N LEU A 98 -0.14 -6.70 -6.77
CA LEU A 98 1.20 -6.75 -7.34
C LEU A 98 1.12 -6.90 -8.87
N HIS A 99 0.46 -7.96 -9.34
CA HIS A 99 0.41 -8.27 -10.77
C HIS A 99 -0.41 -7.28 -11.63
N ASN A 100 -1.04 -6.26 -11.03
CA ASN A 100 -1.80 -5.26 -11.77
C ASN A 100 -0.89 -4.16 -12.33
N LYS A 101 -0.44 -4.36 -13.58
CA LYS A 101 0.42 -3.45 -14.34
C LYS A 101 -0.16 -2.05 -14.59
N ASN A 102 -1.45 -1.82 -14.33
CA ASN A 102 -2.08 -0.51 -14.50
C ASN A 102 -1.96 0.37 -13.25
N TYR A 103 -1.52 -0.17 -12.12
CA TYR A 103 -1.34 0.61 -10.91
C TYR A 103 0.00 1.34 -10.91
N SER A 104 -0.03 2.61 -10.50
CA SER A 104 1.20 3.30 -10.15
C SER A 104 1.77 2.68 -8.89
N GLN A 105 3.07 2.82 -8.72
CA GLN A 105 3.77 2.35 -7.54
C GLN A 105 3.14 2.85 -6.23
N GLU A 106 2.77 4.13 -6.16
CA GLU A 106 2.14 4.72 -4.97
C GLU A 106 0.77 4.08 -4.70
N TYR A 107 0.00 3.78 -5.75
CA TYR A 107 -1.28 3.07 -5.63
C TYR A 107 -1.08 1.64 -5.15
N THR A 108 -0.15 0.90 -5.75
CA THR A 108 0.18 -0.48 -5.35
C THR A 108 0.57 -0.53 -3.88
N GLN A 109 1.49 0.33 -3.46
CA GLN A 109 1.91 0.40 -2.05
C GLN A 109 0.77 0.80 -1.12
N SER A 110 -0.05 1.79 -1.50
CA SER A 110 -1.20 2.22 -0.68
C SER A 110 -2.22 1.08 -0.50
N LEU A 111 -2.51 0.34 -1.57
CA LEU A 111 -3.44 -0.79 -1.53
C LEU A 111 -2.89 -1.95 -0.71
N LEU A 112 -1.62 -2.31 -0.89
CA LEU A 112 -0.97 -3.35 -0.08
C LEU A 112 -1.02 -2.99 1.39
N SER A 113 -0.62 -1.76 1.76
CA SER A 113 -0.65 -1.30 3.15
C SER A 113 -2.07 -1.31 3.71
N PHE A 114 -3.06 -0.84 2.95
CA PHE A 114 -4.47 -0.88 3.36
C PHE A 114 -4.92 -2.31 3.65
N VAL A 115 -4.65 -3.25 2.73
CA VAL A 115 -5.01 -4.66 2.90
C VAL A 115 -4.29 -5.28 4.09
N ASP A 116 -3.02 -4.96 4.28
CA ASP A 116 -2.20 -5.49 5.36
C ASP A 116 -2.69 -5.04 6.75
N TYR A 117 -3.01 -3.75 6.89
CA TYR A 117 -3.60 -3.22 8.12
C TYR A 117 -5.01 -3.78 8.39
N LEU A 118 -5.79 -4.06 7.35
CA LEU A 118 -7.16 -4.54 7.50
C LEU A 118 -7.23 -6.05 7.79
N LEU A 119 -6.42 -6.85 7.10
CA LEU A 119 -6.40 -8.31 7.19
C LEU A 119 -5.21 -8.77 8.05
N THR A 120 -5.28 -8.51 9.35
CA THR A 120 -4.21 -8.91 10.29
C THR A 120 -4.21 -10.42 10.52
N VAL A 121 -3.09 -11.09 10.31
CA VAL A 121 -2.91 -12.54 10.56
C VAL A 121 -1.76 -12.78 11.54
N PRO A 122 -1.66 -13.97 12.18
CA PRO A 122 -0.52 -14.31 13.04
C PRO A 122 0.83 -14.15 12.33
N GLU A 123 1.87 -13.89 13.11
CA GLU A 123 3.19 -13.55 12.55
C GLU A 123 3.81 -14.68 11.72
N GLU A 124 3.59 -15.94 12.10
CA GLU A 124 4.03 -17.11 11.33
C GLU A 124 3.45 -17.11 9.91
N MET A 125 2.21 -16.66 9.76
CA MET A 125 1.54 -16.52 8.48
C MET A 125 2.04 -15.30 7.69
N ASN A 126 2.40 -14.19 8.36
CA ASN A 126 3.05 -13.07 7.69
C ASN A 126 4.42 -13.47 7.12
N GLN A 127 5.22 -14.22 7.88
CA GLN A 127 6.52 -14.74 7.42
C GLN A 127 6.35 -15.67 6.23
N LYS A 128 5.37 -16.58 6.29
CA LYS A 128 5.04 -17.44 5.15
C LYS A 128 4.67 -16.63 3.89
N LEU A 129 3.88 -15.56 4.03
CA LEU A 129 3.60 -14.66 2.89
C LEU A 129 4.86 -13.99 2.35
N GLN A 130 5.74 -13.52 3.23
CA GLN A 130 7.02 -12.92 2.81
C GLN A 130 7.83 -13.88 1.95
N ASP A 131 7.95 -15.14 2.38
CA ASP A 131 8.69 -16.16 1.64
C ASP A 131 8.04 -16.48 0.28
N GLU A 132 6.71 -16.57 0.24
CA GLU A 132 5.95 -16.82 -0.99
C GLU A 132 6.13 -15.69 -2.02
N PHE A 133 6.20 -14.43 -1.56
CA PHE A 133 6.35 -13.26 -2.43
C PHE A 133 7.82 -12.87 -2.69
N ASN A 134 8.80 -13.54 -2.06
CA ASN A 134 10.21 -13.20 -2.20
C ASN A 134 10.69 -13.26 -3.67
N SER A 135 10.24 -14.25 -4.45
CA SER A 135 10.61 -14.41 -5.86
C SER A 135 9.90 -13.43 -6.81
N THR A 136 8.65 -13.06 -6.51
CA THR A 136 7.86 -12.10 -7.32
C THR A 136 8.27 -10.65 -7.01
N ALA A 137 8.79 -10.40 -5.82
CA ALA A 137 9.15 -9.08 -5.35
C ALA A 137 10.33 -8.44 -6.10
N GLU A 138 11.26 -9.21 -6.69
CA GLU A 138 12.44 -8.62 -7.34
C GLU A 138 12.09 -7.65 -8.50
N GLU A 139 11.09 -7.98 -9.32
CA GLU A 139 10.65 -7.12 -10.43
C GLU A 139 9.82 -5.92 -9.95
N GLU A 140 8.97 -6.12 -8.93
CA GLU A 140 8.01 -5.10 -8.47
C GLU A 140 8.54 -4.16 -7.38
N VAL A 141 9.48 -4.63 -6.55
CA VAL A 141 10.15 -3.83 -5.52
C VAL A 141 11.06 -2.77 -6.13
N ASN A 142 11.49 -2.94 -7.38
CA ASN A 142 12.20 -1.90 -8.12
C ASN A 142 11.37 -0.61 -8.24
N LEU A 143 10.05 -0.71 -8.09
CA LEU A 143 9.17 0.44 -8.08
C LEU A 143 9.18 1.09 -6.69
N MET A 144 8.86 0.43 -5.57
CA MET A 144 8.46 1.02 -4.26
C MET A 144 9.49 1.85 -3.43
N TYR A 145 10.50 2.47 -4.05
CA TYR A 145 11.56 3.21 -3.34
C TYR A 145 11.20 4.65 -2.93
N LYS A 146 10.07 5.21 -3.38
CA LYS A 146 9.77 6.65 -3.25
C LYS A 146 8.31 6.97 -2.95
N SER A 147 7.65 6.20 -2.10
CA SER A 147 6.28 6.51 -1.70
C SER A 147 6.24 7.35 -0.42
N SER A 148 5.29 8.29 -0.35
CA SER A 148 4.93 8.98 0.90
C SER A 148 3.97 8.16 1.78
N PHE A 149 3.53 6.99 1.31
CA PHE A 149 2.63 6.11 2.04
C PHE A 149 3.41 5.12 2.92
N PRO A 150 2.83 4.66 4.04
CA PRO A 150 3.45 3.63 4.86
C PRO A 150 3.66 2.35 4.04
N GLU A 151 4.71 1.62 4.34
CA GLU A 151 4.95 0.29 3.77
C GLU A 151 4.03 -0.75 4.42
N PRO A 152 3.61 -1.79 3.68
CA PRO A 152 2.87 -2.91 4.24
C PRO A 152 3.74 -3.64 5.28
N PRO A 153 3.34 -3.70 6.57
CA PRO A 153 4.13 -4.32 7.64
C PRO A 153 4.62 -5.73 7.31
N THR A 154 3.80 -6.51 6.62
CA THR A 154 4.10 -7.88 6.21
C THR A 154 5.21 -7.93 5.18
N LEU A 155 5.24 -7.05 4.18
CA LEU A 155 6.28 -7.10 3.14
C LEU A 155 7.48 -6.18 3.44
N LYS A 156 7.39 -5.33 4.47
CA LYS A 156 8.48 -4.44 4.88
C LYS A 156 9.82 -5.17 5.12
N PRO A 157 9.88 -6.29 5.87
CA PRO A 157 11.14 -7.01 6.05
C PRO A 157 11.75 -7.50 4.73
N LEU A 158 10.91 -7.95 3.80
CA LEU A 158 11.32 -8.36 2.45
C LEU A 158 11.86 -7.15 1.66
N PHE A 159 11.17 -6.01 1.71
CA PHE A 159 11.63 -4.79 1.04
C PHE A 159 12.96 -4.30 1.59
N ASP A 160 13.15 -4.32 2.90
CA ASP A 160 14.41 -3.93 3.55
C ASP A 160 15.56 -4.87 3.15
N LYS A 161 15.30 -6.18 3.09
CA LYS A 161 16.28 -7.17 2.63
C LYS A 161 16.72 -6.92 1.19
N LEU A 162 15.77 -6.74 0.27
CA LEU A 162 16.05 -6.50 -1.15
C LEU A 162 16.77 -5.16 -1.37
N ARG A 163 16.45 -4.13 -0.57
CA ARG A 163 17.19 -2.86 -0.57
C ARG A 163 18.64 -3.05 -0.22
N LYS A 164 18.90 -3.78 0.86
CA LYS A 164 20.25 -4.06 1.34
C LYS A 164 21.06 -4.87 0.31
N GLU A 165 20.51 -5.96 -0.22
CA GLU A 165 21.17 -6.78 -1.25
C GLU A 165 21.53 -5.97 -2.50
N ARG A 166 20.68 -5.02 -2.88
CA ARG A 166 20.94 -4.11 -4.00
C ARG A 166 22.04 -3.11 -3.71
N GLU A 167 22.04 -2.52 -2.52
CA GLU A 167 23.09 -1.59 -2.09
C GLU A 167 24.45 -2.30 -2.03
N GLU A 168 24.50 -3.49 -1.45
CA GLU A 168 25.70 -4.34 -1.42
C GLU A 168 26.16 -4.71 -2.84
N GLY A 169 25.23 -5.09 -3.73
CA GLY A 169 25.55 -5.37 -5.13
C GLY A 169 26.15 -4.18 -5.88
N LYS A 170 25.64 -2.95 -5.64
CA LYS A 170 26.21 -1.72 -6.24
C LYS A 170 27.61 -1.42 -5.72
N VAL A 171 27.85 -1.63 -4.42
CA VAL A 171 29.17 -1.44 -3.81
C VAL A 171 30.16 -2.44 -4.39
N GLU A 172 29.76 -3.72 -4.46
CA GLU A 172 30.58 -4.79 -5.02
C GLU A 172 30.90 -4.58 -6.52
N GLU A 173 29.95 -4.08 -7.30
CA GLU A 173 30.16 -3.73 -8.71
C GLU A 173 31.20 -2.61 -8.86
N LYS A 174 31.04 -1.50 -8.11
CA LYS A 174 32.02 -0.40 -8.09
C LYS A 174 33.41 -0.89 -7.71
N ARG A 175 33.49 -1.76 -6.70
CA ARG A 175 34.72 -2.37 -6.22
C ARG A 175 35.40 -3.17 -7.33
N LYS A 176 34.69 -4.08 -7.99
CA LYS A 176 35.23 -4.87 -9.12
C LYS A 176 35.73 -4.01 -10.26
N ILE A 177 35.02 -2.94 -10.60
CA ILE A 177 35.45 -1.99 -11.63
C ILE A 177 36.77 -1.33 -11.20
N ALA A 178 36.87 -0.86 -9.95
CA ALA A 178 38.09 -0.28 -9.41
C ALA A 178 39.28 -1.26 -9.42
N GLU A 179 39.07 -2.52 -9.03
CA GLU A 179 40.10 -3.57 -9.08
C GLU A 179 40.61 -3.80 -10.51
N VAL A 180 39.71 -3.82 -11.51
CA VAL A 180 40.07 -3.96 -12.92
C VAL A 180 40.85 -2.74 -13.41
N MET A 181 40.44 -1.53 -13.01
CA MET A 181 41.16 -0.30 -13.37
C MET A 181 42.56 -0.23 -12.74
N LEU A 182 42.71 -0.61 -11.47
CA LEU A 182 44.03 -0.72 -10.81
C LEU A 182 44.96 -1.67 -11.57
N LYS A 183 44.47 -2.86 -11.95
CA LYS A 183 45.25 -3.87 -12.70
C LYS A 183 45.67 -3.39 -14.09
N ASN A 184 44.91 -2.46 -14.68
CA ASN A 184 45.22 -1.86 -15.98
C ASN A 184 46.06 -0.57 -15.87
N GLY A 185 46.49 -0.18 -14.66
CA GLY A 185 47.41 0.94 -14.44
C GLY A 185 46.75 2.33 -14.51
N TYR A 186 45.44 2.42 -14.29
CA TYR A 186 44.76 3.70 -14.13
C TYR A 186 45.24 4.39 -12.84
N SER A 187 45.25 5.72 -12.84
CA SER A 187 45.61 6.49 -11.63
C SER A 187 44.48 6.48 -10.60
N ASP A 188 44.84 6.67 -9.33
CA ASP A 188 43.88 6.72 -8.21
C ASP A 188 42.81 7.80 -8.43
N GLU A 189 43.21 8.97 -8.93
CA GLU A 189 42.29 10.08 -9.25
C GLU A 189 41.27 9.68 -10.33
N GLU A 190 41.69 8.94 -11.36
CA GLU A 190 40.81 8.45 -12.42
C GLU A 190 39.85 7.39 -11.91
N ILE A 191 40.32 6.49 -11.05
CA ILE A 191 39.50 5.43 -10.46
C ILE A 191 38.41 6.02 -9.57
N ILE A 192 38.79 6.90 -8.63
CA ILE A 192 37.86 7.60 -7.74
C ILE A 192 36.80 8.35 -8.55
N LYS A 193 37.22 9.07 -9.60
CA LYS A 193 36.31 9.83 -10.45
C LYS A 193 35.35 8.96 -11.23
N MET A 194 35.81 7.83 -11.78
CA MET A 194 34.99 6.97 -12.65
C MET A 194 34.05 6.04 -11.88
N THR A 195 34.47 5.52 -10.72
CA THR A 195 33.66 4.59 -9.92
C THR A 195 32.86 5.30 -8.82
N SER A 196 33.21 6.57 -8.53
CA SER A 196 32.64 7.35 -7.42
C SER A 196 32.75 6.60 -6.08
N ILE A 197 33.92 6.02 -5.83
CA ILE A 197 34.35 5.51 -4.51
C ILE A 197 35.21 6.56 -3.82
N THR A 198 35.36 6.43 -2.51
CA THR A 198 36.19 7.30 -1.67
C THR A 198 37.66 6.89 -1.70
N GLU A 199 38.57 7.78 -1.27
CA GLU A 199 39.99 7.47 -1.12
C GLU A 199 40.21 6.29 -0.14
N ASP A 200 39.50 6.29 0.99
CA ASP A 200 39.57 5.20 1.98
C ASP A 200 39.14 3.85 1.37
N GLU A 201 38.04 3.82 0.61
CA GLU A 201 37.57 2.61 -0.10
C GLU A 201 38.60 2.13 -1.13
N LEU A 202 39.26 3.05 -1.86
CA LEU A 202 40.29 2.69 -2.82
C LEU A 202 41.54 2.10 -2.13
N GLU A 203 41.96 2.66 -0.99
CA GLU A 203 43.07 2.13 -0.20
C GLU A 203 42.76 0.74 0.38
N GLU A 204 41.53 0.51 0.86
CA GLU A 204 41.09 -0.83 1.28
C GLU A 204 41.16 -1.84 0.12
N ILE A 205 40.77 -1.44 -1.08
CA ILE A 205 40.85 -2.29 -2.28
C ILE A 205 42.31 -2.62 -2.60
N LYS A 206 43.20 -1.62 -2.60
CA LYS A 206 44.64 -1.84 -2.85
C LYS A 206 45.28 -2.79 -1.83
N ASN A 207 44.85 -2.72 -0.57
CA ASN A 207 45.37 -3.58 0.51
C ASN A 207 44.92 -5.05 0.40
N GLN A 208 43.98 -5.37 -0.50
CA GLN A 208 43.41 -6.71 -0.69
C GLN A 208 43.81 -7.37 -2.03
N ILE A 209 44.55 -6.68 -2.89
CA ILE A 209 45.06 -7.17 -4.19
C ILE A 209 46.57 -7.39 -4.11
#